data_AF-A0A3B8T0D6-F1
#
_entry.id   AF-A0A3B8T0D6-F1
#
_cell.length_a   1.000
_cell.length_b   1.000
_cell.length_c   1.000
_cell.angle_alpha   90.00
_cell.angle_beta   90.00
_cell.angle_gamma   90.00
#
_symmetry.space_group_name_H-M   'P 1'
#
loop_
_entity.id
_entity.type
_entity.pdbx_description
1 polymer ?
#
loop_
_entity_poly.entity_id
_entity_poly.type
_entity_poly.pdbx_seq_one_letter_code
_entity_poly.pdbx_strand_id
1 'polypeptide(L)'
;SHILVSKDLLTLYTWQNLSVEQIKRIVSLSKQSGLSARSIALRLSALRQFCTFLVEQGVLLQNPAESVNAPKMGKPLPKHLHVEQLEGLLTFTPESVHEARDKAMFELVYGCGLRLSEVTGLNCLDVLDDHILNVNG
;
A
#
# COMPACT_ATOMS: atom_id res chain seq x y z
N SER A 1 17.89 -5.64 7.40
CA SER A 1 18.56 -5.17 8.64
C SER A 1 18.98 -3.70 8.58
N HIS A 2 18.09 -2.73 8.27
CA HIS A 2 18.44 -1.28 8.26
C HIS A 2 17.20 -0.36 8.45
N ILE A 3 16.26 -0.70 9.34
CA ILE A 3 15.11 0.15 9.67
C ILE A 3 15.09 0.45 11.18
N LEU A 4 16.27 0.78 11.71
CA LEU A 4 16.43 1.44 12.99
C LEU A 4 17.38 2.62 12.74
N VAL A 5 16.98 3.52 11.85
CA VAL A 5 17.61 4.85 11.80
C VAL A 5 17.17 5.53 13.09
N SER A 6 18.13 5.52 14.01
CA SER A 6 18.04 5.79 15.42
C SER A 6 17.46 7.17 15.72
N LYS A 7 16.78 7.24 16.86
CA LYS A 7 16.33 8.45 17.56
C LYS A 7 17.38 9.57 17.64
N ASP A 8 18.66 9.27 17.46
CA ASP A 8 19.78 10.22 17.56
C ASP A 8 19.84 11.26 16.44
N LEU A 9 19.33 10.96 15.24
CA LEU A 9 19.37 11.91 14.12
C LEU A 9 18.38 13.08 14.28
N LEU A 10 17.44 12.98 15.21
CA LEU A 10 16.37 13.96 15.38
C LEU A 10 16.49 14.81 16.64
N THR A 11 17.43 14.54 17.57
CA THR A 11 17.54 15.30 18.83
C THR A 11 16.17 15.58 19.48
N LEU A 12 15.26 14.61 19.42
CA LEU A 12 13.90 14.73 19.94
C LEU A 12 13.87 14.01 21.29
N TYR A 13 14.01 14.78 22.36
CA TYR A 13 13.81 14.29 23.72
C TYR A 13 12.31 14.12 24.04
N THR A 14 11.45 14.86 23.32
CA THR A 14 9.98 14.84 23.47
C THR A 14 9.29 15.18 22.15
N TRP A 15 8.13 14.58 21.89
CA TRP A 15 7.31 14.88 20.70
C TRP A 15 6.89 16.35 20.59
N GLN A 16 6.83 17.06 21.72
CA GLN A 16 6.51 18.50 21.81
C GLN A 16 7.46 19.39 20.98
N ASN A 17 8.69 18.93 20.72
CA ASN A 17 9.70 19.68 19.98
C ASN A 17 9.72 19.34 18.47
N LEU A 18 8.79 18.51 18.00
CA LEU A 18 8.71 18.15 16.58
C LEU A 18 8.39 19.40 15.75
N SER A 19 9.34 19.83 14.93
CA SER A 19 9.20 21.02 14.10
C SER A 19 9.10 20.67 12.61
N VAL A 20 8.56 21.61 11.83
CA VAL A 20 8.46 21.52 10.37
C VAL A 20 9.85 21.26 9.75
N GLU A 21 10.90 21.87 10.28
CA GLU A 21 12.27 21.73 9.79
C GLU A 21 12.83 20.31 9.99
N GLN A 22 12.51 19.67 11.11
CA GLN A 22 12.90 18.28 11.33
C GLN A 22 12.19 17.32 10.37
N ILE A 23 10.91 17.57 10.10
CA ILE A 23 10.14 16.75 9.15
C ILE A 23 10.69 16.93 7.72
N LYS A 24 11.00 18.17 7.31
CA LYS A 24 11.69 18.43 6.03
C LYS A 24 13.04 17.72 5.96
N ARG A 25 13.81 17.70 7.05
CA ARG A 25 15.08 16.97 7.14
C ARG A 25 14.88 15.46 6.95
N ILE A 26 13.88 14.85 7.59
CA ILE A 26 13.53 13.43 7.39
C ILE A 26 13.20 13.14 5.93
N VAL A 27 12.41 14.00 5.29
CA VAL A 27 12.06 13.87 3.87
C VAL A 27 13.31 13.97 2.99
N SER A 28 14.20 14.93 3.27
CA SER A 28 15.46 15.12 2.53
C SER A 28 16.39 13.91 2.67
N LEU A 29 16.62 13.43 3.90
CA LEU A 29 17.43 12.25 4.17
C LEU A 29 16.85 11.00 3.51
N SER A 30 15.53 10.85 3.52
CA SER A 30 14.86 9.73 2.84
C SER A 30 15.14 9.75 1.33
N LYS A 31 15.12 10.92 0.69
CA LYS A 31 15.51 11.07 -0.72
C LYS A 31 16.97 10.68 -0.95
N GLN A 32 17.88 11.15 -0.10
CA GLN A 32 19.32 10.85 -0.19
C GLN A 32 19.61 9.35 -0.02
N SER A 33 18.82 8.66 0.81
CA SER A 33 18.90 7.20 0.96
C SER A 33 18.23 6.40 -0.18
N GLY A 34 17.76 7.07 -1.24
CA GLY A 34 17.21 6.42 -2.43
C GLY A 34 15.76 5.95 -2.32
N LEU A 35 15.00 6.40 -1.32
CA LEU A 35 13.57 6.05 -1.25
C LEU A 35 12.79 6.66 -2.42
N SER A 36 11.87 5.88 -2.97
CA SER A 36 10.95 6.35 -4.00
C SER A 36 10.06 7.49 -3.48
N ALA A 37 9.66 8.41 -4.38
CA ALA A 37 8.71 9.48 -4.05
C ALA A 37 7.41 8.94 -3.43
N ARG A 38 6.93 7.78 -3.90
CA ARG A 38 5.75 7.09 -3.36
C ARG A 38 5.97 6.63 -1.91
N SER A 39 7.11 6.02 -1.62
CA SER A 39 7.45 5.57 -0.27
C SER A 39 7.56 6.74 0.71
N ILE A 40 8.15 7.85 0.27
CA ILE A 40 8.28 9.07 1.09
C ILE A 40 6.90 9.70 1.34
N ALA A 41 6.05 9.80 0.31
CA ALA A 41 4.70 10.33 0.44
C ALA A 41 3.85 9.49 1.40
N LEU A 42 3.95 8.16 1.34
CA LEU A 42 3.25 7.25 2.26
C LEU A 42 3.71 7.46 3.72
N ARG A 43 5.03 7.53 3.95
CA ARG A 43 5.58 7.79 5.29
C ARG A 43 5.13 9.14 5.83
N LEU A 44 5.12 10.18 4.99
CA LEU A 44 4.65 11.50 5.38
C LEU A 44 3.15 11.50 5.72
N SER A 45 2.34 10.74 4.99
CA SER A 45 0.91 10.56 5.30
C SER A 45 0.71 9.92 6.67
N ALA A 46 1.44 8.85 6.98
CA ALA A 46 1.37 8.20 8.29
C ALA A 46 1.83 9.16 9.41
N LEU A 47 2.90 9.92 9.18
CA LEU A 47 3.40 10.91 10.14
C LEU A 47 2.38 12.03 10.40
N ARG A 48 1.67 12.51 9.35
CA ARG A 48 0.59 13.50 9.51
C ARG A 48 -0.50 12.98 10.41
N GLN A 49 -0.99 11.76 10.16
CA GLN A 49 -2.04 11.16 10.98
C GLN A 49 -1.60 10.98 12.43
N PHE A 50 -0.35 10.56 12.65
CA PHE A 50 0.22 10.44 13.98
C PHE A 50 0.33 11.80 14.70
N CYS A 51 0.75 12.86 14.01
CA CYS A 51 0.78 14.20 14.58
C CYS A 51 -0.62 14.73 14.90
N THR A 52 -1.62 14.44 14.05
CA THR A 52 -3.03 14.75 14.33
C THR A 52 -3.48 14.07 15.62
N PHE A 53 -3.20 12.77 15.79
CA PHE A 53 -3.47 12.06 17.04
C PHE A 53 -2.78 12.72 18.24
N LEU A 54 -1.52 13.13 18.13
CA LEU A 54 -0.81 13.81 19.22
C LEU A 54 -1.41 15.19 19.57
N VAL A 55 -1.98 15.89 18.59
CA VAL A 55 -2.74 17.12 18.84
C VAL A 55 -4.03 16.82 19.59
N GLU A 56 -4.77 15.78 19.21
CA GLU A 56 -5.99 15.32 19.90
C GLU A 56 -5.71 14.90 21.35
N GLN A 57 -4.52 14.34 21.62
CA GLN A 57 -4.07 13.98 22.98
C GLN A 57 -3.47 15.18 23.76
N GLY A 58 -3.44 16.39 23.18
CA GLY A 58 -2.89 17.57 23.82
C GLY A 58 -1.36 17.58 23.98
N VAL A 59 -0.64 16.66 23.32
CA VAL A 59 0.83 16.59 23.35
C VAL A 59 1.44 17.63 22.42
N LEU A 60 0.80 17.89 21.28
CA LEU A 60 1.15 18.93 20.32
C LEU A 60 0.06 19.99 20.29
N LEU A 61 0.44 21.26 20.10
CA LEU A 61 -0.53 22.35 19.92
C LEU A 61 -1.10 22.40 18.49
N GLN A 62 -0.30 21.97 17.52
CA GLN A 62 -0.65 21.96 16.10
C GLN A 62 0.13 20.87 15.38
N ASN A 63 -0.36 20.45 14.20
CA ASN A 63 0.31 19.44 13.39
C ASN A 63 1.42 20.05 12.51
N PRO A 64 2.72 19.87 12.83
CA PRO A 64 3.80 20.42 12.02
C PRO A 64 3.94 19.75 10.64
N ALA A 65 3.39 18.54 10.45
CA ALA A 65 3.52 17.77 9.22
C ALA A 65 2.58 18.23 8.09
N GLU A 66 1.57 19.06 8.40
CA GLU A 66 0.60 19.55 7.40
C GLU A 66 1.25 20.48 6.37
N SER A 67 2.16 21.35 6.81
CA SER A 67 2.85 22.32 5.93
C SER A 67 3.97 21.72 5.09
N VAL A 68 4.32 20.44 5.30
CA VAL A 68 5.41 19.77 4.60
C VAL A 68 4.89 19.14 3.32
N ASN A 69 5.47 19.51 2.17
CA ASN A 69 5.11 18.95 0.88
C ASN A 69 5.75 17.57 0.64
N ALA A 70 4.92 16.62 0.19
CA ALA A 70 5.42 15.34 -0.31
C ALA A 70 6.18 15.53 -1.63
N PRO A 71 7.16 14.66 -1.95
CA PRO A 71 7.77 14.66 -3.29
C PRO A 71 6.71 14.39 -4.35
N LYS A 72 6.78 15.09 -5.50
CA LYS A 72 5.88 14.85 -6.62
C LYS A 72 6.02 13.40 -7.07
N MET A 73 4.92 12.65 -7.01
CA MET A 73 4.85 11.32 -7.62
C MET A 73 4.83 11.50 -9.14
N GLY A 74 5.68 10.76 -9.86
CA GLY A 74 5.54 10.63 -11.32
C GLY A 74 4.16 10.07 -11.67
N LYS A 75 3.67 10.34 -12.88
CA LYS A 75 2.41 9.75 -13.36
C LYS A 75 2.48 8.23 -13.20
N PRO A 76 1.49 7.58 -12.57
CA PRO A 76 1.46 6.12 -12.56
C PRO A 76 1.44 5.64 -14.00
N LEU A 77 2.20 4.57 -14.30
CA LEU A 77 1.99 3.83 -15.53
C LEU A 77 0.50 3.43 -15.59
N PRO A 78 -0.17 3.55 -16.75
CA PRO A 78 -1.51 3.02 -16.92
C PRO A 78 -1.51 1.54 -16.53
N LYS A 79 -2.42 1.16 -15.63
CA LYS A 79 -2.47 -0.19 -15.02
C LYS A 79 -3.47 -1.13 -15.68
N HIS A 80 -4.14 -0.70 -16.74
CA HIS A 80 -5.21 -1.48 -17.32
C HIS A 80 -4.61 -2.50 -18.28
N LEU A 81 -4.76 -3.80 -17.97
CA LEU A 81 -4.76 -4.82 -19.02
C LEU A 81 -5.90 -4.49 -19.98
N HIS A 82 -5.62 -4.44 -21.28
CA HIS A 82 -6.67 -4.28 -22.27
C HIS A 82 -7.57 -5.53 -22.25
N VAL A 83 -8.88 -5.35 -22.36
CA VAL A 83 -9.88 -6.44 -22.36
C VAL A 83 -9.49 -7.55 -23.34
N GLU A 84 -8.96 -7.18 -24.50
CA GLU A 84 -8.46 -8.10 -25.55
C GLU A 84 -7.32 -9.02 -25.07
N GLN A 85 -6.41 -8.51 -24.23
CA GLN A 85 -5.31 -9.32 -23.66
C GLN A 85 -5.86 -10.33 -22.64
N LEU A 86 -6.98 -10.01 -22.01
CA LEU A 86 -7.63 -10.81 -20.99
C LEU A 86 -8.52 -11.90 -21.62
N GLU A 87 -9.20 -11.60 -22.73
CA GLU A 87 -9.93 -12.59 -23.52
C GLU A 87 -9.02 -13.73 -23.98
N GLY A 88 -7.81 -13.42 -24.46
CA GLY A 88 -6.82 -14.45 -24.83
C GLY A 88 -6.39 -15.34 -23.65
N LEU A 89 -6.29 -14.77 -22.44
CA LEU A 89 -5.95 -15.50 -21.21
C LEU A 89 -7.10 -16.37 -20.68
N LEU A 90 -8.36 -16.07 -21.04
CA LEU A 90 -9.54 -16.81 -20.57
C LEU A 90 -10.10 -17.81 -21.60
N THR A 91 -9.74 -17.66 -22.88
CA THR A 91 -10.36 -18.45 -23.97
C THR A 91 -9.66 -19.80 -24.22
N PHE A 92 -8.48 -20.05 -23.64
CA PHE A 92 -7.77 -21.31 -23.85
C PHE A 92 -8.46 -22.49 -23.14
N THR A 93 -8.32 -23.69 -23.69
CA THR A 93 -8.80 -24.94 -23.07
C THR A 93 -7.67 -25.52 -22.22
N PRO A 94 -7.85 -25.70 -20.90
CA PRO A 94 -6.79 -26.23 -20.05
C PRO A 94 -6.53 -27.71 -20.36
N GLU A 95 -5.26 -28.08 -20.51
CA GLU A 95 -4.82 -29.46 -20.78
C GLU A 95 -4.32 -30.17 -19.51
N SER A 96 -4.16 -29.44 -18.41
CA SER A 96 -3.70 -29.95 -17.12
C SER A 96 -4.50 -29.40 -15.94
N VAL A 97 -4.43 -30.09 -14.79
CA VAL A 97 -5.06 -29.63 -13.54
C VAL A 97 -4.50 -28.26 -13.11
N HIS A 98 -3.22 -27.98 -13.40
CA HIS A 98 -2.58 -26.72 -13.07
C HIS A 98 -3.13 -25.59 -13.94
N GLU A 99 -3.29 -25.84 -15.24
CA GLU A 99 -3.90 -24.89 -16.17
C GLU A 99 -5.37 -24.64 -15.86
N ALA A 100 -6.12 -25.66 -15.47
CA ALA A 100 -7.52 -25.51 -15.07
C ALA A 100 -7.64 -24.63 -13.82
N ARG A 101 -6.74 -24.81 -12.85
CA ARG A 101 -6.65 -23.95 -11.66
C ARG A 101 -6.31 -22.52 -12.04
N ASP A 102 -5.26 -22.32 -12.84
CA ASP A 102 -4.81 -20.98 -13.20
C ASP A 102 -5.90 -20.23 -13.98
N LYS A 103 -6.61 -20.92 -14.88
CA LYS A 103 -7.80 -20.39 -15.57
C LYS A 103 -8.90 -19.99 -14.60
N ALA A 104 -9.28 -20.87 -13.66
CA ALA A 104 -10.29 -20.56 -12.66
C ALA A 104 -9.89 -19.37 -11.77
N MET A 105 -8.60 -19.26 -11.39
CA MET A 105 -8.08 -18.12 -10.65
C MET A 105 -8.21 -16.81 -11.45
N PHE A 106 -7.90 -16.82 -12.75
CA PHE A 106 -8.09 -15.63 -13.61
C PHE A 106 -9.56 -15.25 -13.76
N GLU A 107 -10.45 -16.23 -13.93
CA GLU A 107 -11.91 -16.00 -13.99
C GLU A 107 -12.43 -15.39 -12.69
N LEU A 108 -11.94 -15.83 -11.52
CA LEU A 108 -12.33 -15.27 -10.23
C LEU A 108 -11.79 -13.86 -10.00
N VAL A 109 -10.52 -13.60 -10.31
CA VAL A 109 -9.93 -12.26 -10.23
C VAL A 109 -10.70 -11.26 -11.11
N TYR A 110 -11.07 -11.68 -12.33
CA TYR A 110 -11.70 -10.78 -13.29
C TYR A 110 -13.22 -10.71 -13.14
N GLY A 111 -13.89 -11.86 -13.02
CA GLY A 111 -15.34 -11.97 -12.95
C GLY A 111 -15.92 -11.52 -11.60
N CYS A 112 -15.18 -11.74 -10.50
CA CYS A 112 -15.61 -11.35 -9.16
C CYS A 112 -14.82 -10.17 -8.58
N GLY A 113 -13.77 -9.70 -9.25
CA GLY A 113 -12.96 -8.56 -8.80
C GLY A 113 -12.06 -8.86 -7.60
N LEU A 114 -11.75 -10.14 -7.36
CA LEU A 114 -10.94 -10.56 -6.21
C LEU A 114 -9.48 -10.08 -6.34
N ARG A 115 -8.88 -9.69 -5.22
CA ARG A 115 -7.46 -9.40 -5.13
C ARG A 115 -6.67 -10.70 -5.19
N LEU A 116 -5.42 -10.63 -5.69
CA LEU A 116 -4.54 -11.80 -5.76
C LEU A 116 -4.41 -12.51 -4.40
N SER A 117 -4.28 -11.74 -3.30
CA SER A 117 -4.18 -12.29 -1.95
C SER A 117 -5.44 -13.04 -1.51
N GLU A 118 -6.62 -12.59 -1.96
CA GLU A 118 -7.90 -13.22 -1.67
C GLU A 118 -8.03 -14.54 -2.43
N VAL A 119 -7.67 -14.56 -3.73
CA VAL A 119 -7.72 -15.78 -4.56
C VAL A 119 -6.75 -16.85 -4.09
N THR A 120 -5.53 -16.46 -3.69
CA THR A 120 -4.56 -17.42 -3.13
C THR A 120 -4.95 -17.96 -1.75
N GLY A 121 -5.86 -17.27 -1.05
CA GLY A 121 -6.34 -17.66 0.27
C GLY A 121 -7.63 -18.50 0.25
N LEU A 122 -8.30 -18.62 -0.91
CA LEU A 122 -9.54 -19.38 -1.05
C LEU A 122 -9.33 -20.88 -0.80
N ASN A 123 -10.24 -21.46 -0.05
CA ASN A 123 -10.35 -22.89 0.19
C ASN A 123 -11.65 -23.44 -0.42
N CYS A 124 -11.72 -24.75 -0.69
CA CYS A 124 -12.93 -25.40 -1.16
C CYS A 124 -14.13 -25.22 -0.21
N LEU A 125 -13.88 -24.99 1.08
CA LEU A 125 -14.90 -24.71 2.09
C LEU A 125 -15.48 -23.28 1.99
N ASP A 126 -14.82 -22.38 1.27
CA ASP A 126 -15.28 -21.01 1.06
C ASP A 126 -16.28 -20.92 -0.12
N VAL A 127 -16.45 -22.01 -0.87
CA VAL A 127 -17.47 -22.15 -1.91
C VAL A 127 -18.76 -22.61 -1.24
N LEU A 128 -19.75 -21.73 -1.20
CA LEU A 128 -21.09 -22.04 -0.69
C LEU A 128 -21.99 -22.57 -1.83
N ASP A 129 -23.10 -23.19 -1.45
CA ASP A 129 -24.19 -23.47 -2.39
C ASP A 129 -24.72 -22.14 -2.99
N ASP A 130 -25.24 -22.20 -4.22
CA ASP A 130 -25.76 -21.05 -5.01
C ASP A 130 -24.72 -20.05 -5.58
N HIS A 131 -23.51 -20.52 -5.95
CA HIS A 131 -22.47 -19.68 -6.60
C HIS A 131 -21.97 -18.51 -5.74
N ILE A 132 -22.06 -18.64 -4.41
CA ILE A 132 -21.58 -17.63 -3.47
C ILE A 132 -20.19 -18.03 -2.97
N LEU A 133 -19.26 -17.07 -2.96
CA LEU A 133 -17.91 -17.24 -2.43
C LEU A 133 -17.74 -16.41 -1.16
N ASN A 134 -17.35 -17.06 -0.07
CA ASN A 134 -17.01 -16.38 1.17
C ASN A 134 -15.52 -15.98 1.15
N VAL A 135 -15.24 -14.68 1.06
CA VAL A 135 -13.86 -14.19 0.93
C VAL A 135 -13.42 -13.54 2.24
N ASN A 136 -12.41 -14.13 2.86
CA ASN A 136 -11.77 -13.57 4.05
C ASN A 136 -10.60 -12.67 3.61
N GLY A 137 -10.71 -11.36 3.84
CA GLY A 137 -9.70 -10.35 3.50
C GLY A 137 -8.80 -9.94 4.67
#